data_AF-A0A2J8R4I8-F1
#
_entry.id   AF-A0A2J8R4I8-F1
#
_cell.length_a   1.000
_cell.length_b   1.000
_cell.length_c   1.000
_cell.angle_alpha   90.00
_cell.angle_beta   90.00
_cell.angle_gamma   90.00
#
_symmetry.space_group_name_H-M   'P 1'
#
loop_
_entity.id
_entity.type
_entity.pdbx_description
1 polymer ?
#
loop_
_entity_poly.entity_id
_entity_poly.type
_entity_poly.pdbx_seq_one_letter_code
_entity_poly.pdbx_strand_id
1 'polypeptide(L)'
;CDKPLSQDPQDRGPATSEVPYPDDLVGFKLFLPEGPCDHTVVKLQPGDMAAITTKVLRVNGEKILEDFSKRQQPKFKKDPPLAAVTTAVQELLRLAQAHPAGPPTLDPVNDLQLKDMSVVEGGLRARKLEELIQGAQCVHSPRFPAQPLSSVHPY
;
A
#
# COMPACT_ATOMS: atom_id res chain seq x y z
N CYS A 1 -17.54 44.28 28.58
CA CYS A 1 -17.59 43.19 29.58
C CYS A 1 -18.77 42.32 29.17
N ASP A 2 -18.64 41.10 28.67
CA ASP A 2 -17.60 40.09 28.82
C ASP A 2 -17.56 39.16 27.60
N LYS A 3 -16.38 38.60 27.34
CA LYS A 3 -16.17 37.42 26.49
C LYS A 3 -15.88 36.26 27.44
N PRO A 4 -16.52 35.11 27.24
CA PRO A 4 -15.73 33.87 27.08
C PRO A 4 -16.41 32.90 26.11
N LEU A 5 -15.83 31.82 25.59
CA LEU A 5 -14.49 31.25 25.51
C LEU A 5 -14.59 30.20 24.39
N SER A 6 -13.47 29.96 23.74
CA SER A 6 -13.24 29.04 22.63
C SER A 6 -13.82 27.64 22.85
N GLN A 7 -14.44 27.07 21.80
CA GLN A 7 -14.62 25.62 21.69
C GLN A 7 -13.39 25.07 20.97
N ASP A 8 -12.60 24.28 21.70
CA ASP A 8 -11.55 23.43 21.13
C ASP A 8 -12.17 22.33 20.23
N PRO A 9 -11.50 21.92 19.14
CA PRO A 9 -11.98 20.86 18.29
C PRO A 9 -11.95 19.53 19.05
N GLN A 10 -13.09 18.83 19.07
CA GLN A 10 -13.21 17.49 19.62
C GLN A 10 -12.15 16.56 19.01
N ASP A 11 -11.24 16.14 19.89
CA ASP A 11 -10.65 14.82 20.01
C ASP A 11 -11.22 13.80 19.01
N ARG A 12 -10.57 13.65 17.85
CA ARG A 12 -10.73 12.45 17.03
C ARG A 12 -10.10 11.32 17.83
N GLY A 13 -10.93 10.54 18.50
CA GLY A 13 -10.51 9.33 19.18
C GLY A 13 -9.63 8.44 18.29
N PRO A 14 -8.76 7.60 18.89
CA PRO A 14 -7.81 6.79 18.14
C PRO A 14 -8.57 5.92 17.14
N ALA A 15 -8.14 5.98 15.88
CA ALA A 15 -8.59 5.08 14.83
C ALA A 15 -8.59 3.65 15.38
N THR A 16 -9.76 3.03 15.41
CA THR A 16 -9.89 1.64 15.85
C THR A 16 -8.93 0.81 15.02
N SER A 17 -7.96 0.20 15.68
CA SER A 17 -7.06 -0.79 15.09
C SER A 17 -7.91 -1.99 14.67
N GLU A 18 -8.52 -1.92 13.48
CA GLU A 18 -9.15 -3.08 12.87
C GLU A 18 -8.08 -4.17 12.73
N VAL A 19 -8.34 -5.31 13.37
CA VAL A 19 -7.48 -6.48 13.26
C VAL A 19 -7.47 -6.90 11.78
N PRO A 20 -6.29 -7.06 11.14
CA PRO A 20 -6.23 -7.43 9.73
C PRO A 20 -6.93 -8.78 9.50
N TYR A 21 -7.79 -8.84 8.48
CA TYR A 21 -8.39 -10.08 8.02
C TYR A 21 -7.31 -10.93 7.30
N PRO A 22 -7.46 -12.26 7.22
CA PRO A 22 -6.52 -13.09 6.46
C PRO A 22 -6.33 -12.60 5.02
N ASP A 23 -7.39 -12.10 4.39
CA ASP A 23 -7.35 -11.49 3.06
C ASP A 23 -6.50 -10.20 3.00
N ASP A 24 -6.31 -9.49 4.12
CA ASP A 24 -5.40 -8.35 4.19
C ASP A 24 -3.92 -8.78 4.28
N LEU A 25 -3.64 -10.07 4.52
CA LEU A 25 -2.28 -10.62 4.57
C LEU A 25 -1.81 -11.22 3.24
N VAL A 26 -2.74 -11.71 2.42
CA VAL A 26 -2.46 -12.33 1.12
C VAL A 26 -2.99 -11.52 -0.07
N GLY A 27 -4.00 -10.69 0.14
CA GLY A 27 -4.55 -9.81 -0.87
C GLY A 27 -3.69 -8.56 -1.01
N PHE A 28 -3.22 -8.28 -2.22
CA PHE A 28 -2.57 -7.00 -2.55
C PHE A 28 -3.60 -5.87 -2.65
N LYS A 29 -4.47 -5.77 -1.64
CA LYS A 29 -5.54 -4.78 -1.53
C LYS A 29 -4.92 -3.40 -1.51
N LEU A 30 -5.39 -2.56 -2.43
CA LEU A 30 -4.89 -1.20 -2.54
C LEU A 30 -5.56 -0.31 -1.52
N PHE A 31 -4.79 0.65 -1.00
CA PHE A 31 -5.30 1.70 -0.13
C PHE A 31 -6.33 2.56 -0.87
N LEU A 32 -7.49 2.77 -0.24
CA LEU A 32 -8.53 3.68 -0.73
C LEU A 32 -8.48 4.97 0.10
N PRO A 33 -8.13 6.13 -0.50
CA PRO A 33 -8.05 7.37 0.25
C PRO A 33 -9.43 7.89 0.66
N GLU A 34 -9.55 8.32 1.92
CA GLU A 34 -10.76 8.95 2.46
C GLU A 34 -10.84 10.46 2.16
N GLY A 35 -9.77 11.05 1.62
CA GLY A 35 -9.66 12.49 1.37
C GLY A 35 -8.50 12.85 0.43
N PRO A 36 -8.11 14.13 0.38
CA PRO A 36 -7.00 14.58 -0.46
C PRO A 36 -5.71 13.82 -0.14
N CYS A 37 -5.07 13.26 -1.16
CA CYS A 37 -3.77 12.60 -1.03
C CYS A 37 -2.64 13.61 -1.18
N ASP A 38 -1.62 13.48 -0.34
CA ASP A 38 -0.29 14.02 -0.63
C ASP A 38 0.58 12.94 -1.31
N HIS A 39 1.73 13.34 -1.82
CA HIS A 39 2.70 12.42 -2.40
C HIS A 39 4.13 12.75 -1.96
N THR A 40 4.98 11.73 -1.97
CA THR A 40 6.40 11.85 -1.68
C THR A 40 7.22 10.99 -2.62
N VAL A 41 8.51 11.29 -2.74
CA VAL A 41 9.46 10.49 -3.51
C VAL A 41 10.30 9.68 -2.53
N VAL A 42 10.18 8.36 -2.62
CA VAL A 42 10.93 7.40 -1.80
C VAL A 42 11.78 6.50 -2.68
N LYS A 43 12.94 6.08 -2.16
CA LYS A 43 13.80 5.09 -2.82
C LYS A 43 13.50 3.72 -2.23
N LEU A 44 12.97 2.82 -3.06
CA LEU A 44 12.66 1.44 -2.69
C LEU A 44 13.79 0.49 -3.11
N GLN A 45 13.97 -0.57 -2.34
CA GLN A 45 14.78 -1.73 -2.67
C GLN A 45 13.89 -2.86 -3.22
N PRO A 46 14.46 -3.84 -3.95
CA PRO A 46 13.69 -4.99 -4.41
C PRO A 46 12.92 -5.72 -3.30
N GLY A 47 13.49 -5.82 -2.09
CA GLY A 47 12.84 -6.47 -0.95
C GLY A 47 11.65 -5.71 -0.35
N ASP A 48 11.45 -4.44 -0.73
CA ASP A 48 10.30 -3.64 -0.29
C ASP A 48 9.06 -3.90 -1.15
N MET A 49 9.20 -4.64 -2.26
CA MET A 49 8.14 -4.91 -3.22
C MET A 49 7.53 -6.29 -2.97
N ALA A 50 6.24 -6.32 -2.63
CA ALA A 50 5.54 -7.58 -2.38
C ALA A 50 5.02 -8.25 -3.66
N ALA A 51 4.61 -7.47 -4.66
CA ALA A 51 4.18 -7.96 -5.97
C ALA A 51 4.23 -6.89 -7.07
N ILE A 52 4.18 -7.34 -8.32
CA ILE A 52 4.04 -6.49 -9.51
C ILE A 52 2.68 -6.78 -10.13
N THR A 53 1.87 -5.75 -10.39
CA THR A 53 0.54 -5.92 -10.99
C THR A 53 0.62 -6.13 -12.50
N THR A 54 -0.37 -6.80 -13.09
CA THR A 54 -0.55 -6.87 -14.56
C THR A 54 -1.05 -5.55 -15.16
N LYS A 55 -1.41 -4.56 -14.32
CA LYS A 55 -1.96 -3.28 -14.75
C LYS A 55 -0.84 -2.26 -14.95
N VAL A 56 -0.89 -1.57 -16.08
CA VAL A 56 0.04 -0.50 -16.42
C VAL A 56 -0.70 0.83 -16.40
N LEU A 57 -0.25 1.75 -15.54
CA LEU A 57 -0.78 3.11 -15.47
C LEU A 57 0.04 4.02 -16.37
N ARG A 58 -0.66 4.84 -17.18
CA ARG A 58 -0.02 5.85 -18.02
C ARG A 58 0.11 7.15 -17.25
N VAL A 59 1.26 7.34 -16.61
CA VAL A 59 1.60 8.55 -15.84
C VAL A 59 2.83 9.24 -16.42
N ASN A 60 2.99 10.54 -16.16
CA ASN A 60 4.18 11.28 -16.55
C ASN A 60 5.12 11.40 -15.34
N GLY A 61 6.03 10.43 -15.21
CA GLY A 61 6.93 10.33 -14.06
C GLY A 61 7.88 11.52 -13.92
N GLU A 62 8.40 12.02 -15.05
CA GLU A 62 9.32 13.16 -15.08
C GLU A 62 8.67 14.42 -14.50
N LYS A 63 7.44 14.75 -14.94
CA LYS A 63 6.70 15.91 -14.42
C LYS A 63 6.32 15.78 -12.94
N ILE A 64 6.07 14.55 -12.46
CA ILE A 64 5.81 14.30 -11.05
C ILE A 64 7.07 14.57 -10.22
N LEU A 65 8.24 14.11 -10.67
CA LEU A 65 9.52 14.38 -10.01
C LEU A 65 9.88 15.87 -10.01
N GLU A 66 9.63 16.56 -11.13
CA GLU A 66 9.82 18.01 -11.24
C GLU A 66 8.89 18.79 -10.31
N ASP A 67 7.59 18.43 -10.24
CA ASP A 67 6.62 19.02 -9.31
C ASP A 67 7.09 18.87 -7.86
N PHE A 68 7.42 17.64 -7.45
CA PHE A 68 7.89 17.35 -6.11
C PHE A 68 9.12 18.19 -5.76
N SER A 69 10.13 18.20 -6.63
CA SER A 69 11.37 18.95 -6.44
C SER A 69 11.14 20.45 -6.35
N LYS A 70 10.28 21.00 -7.20
CA LYS A 70 9.91 22.42 -7.18
C LYS A 70 9.22 22.77 -5.86
N ARG A 71 8.27 21.95 -5.40
CA ARG A 71 7.48 22.20 -4.18
C ARG A 71 8.27 21.98 -2.88
N GLN A 72 9.47 21.39 -2.94
CA GLN A 72 10.42 21.43 -1.82
C GLN A 72 10.97 22.84 -1.55
N GLN A 73 10.92 23.75 -2.53
CA GLN A 73 11.38 25.12 -2.35
C GLN A 73 10.36 25.93 -1.53
N PRO A 74 10.77 26.72 -0.51
CA PRO A 74 9.85 27.43 0.37
C PRO A 74 8.83 28.32 -0.36
N LYS A 75 9.26 28.95 -1.47
CA LYS A 75 8.42 29.82 -2.30
C LYS A 75 7.28 29.09 -3.04
N PHE A 76 7.45 27.80 -3.35
CA PHE A 76 6.50 27.00 -4.12
C PHE A 76 5.77 25.96 -3.27
N LYS A 77 6.05 25.90 -1.96
CA LYS A 77 5.47 24.89 -1.06
C LYS A 77 3.93 24.93 -1.02
N LYS A 78 3.34 26.11 -1.22
CA LYS A 78 1.88 26.32 -1.26
C LYS A 78 1.30 26.30 -2.67
N ASP A 79 2.12 26.10 -3.69
CA ASP A 79 1.62 25.94 -5.06
C ASP A 79 0.79 24.65 -5.12
N PRO A 80 -0.33 24.67 -5.87
CA PRO A 80 -1.08 23.45 -6.14
C PRO A 80 -0.21 22.45 -6.94
N PRO A 81 -0.45 21.14 -6.80
CA PRO A 81 0.27 20.12 -7.56
C PRO A 81 -0.01 20.28 -9.06
N LEU A 82 1.00 19.99 -9.90
CA LEU A 82 0.83 19.93 -11.34
C LEU A 82 -0.23 18.90 -11.75
N ALA A 83 -0.90 19.15 -12.89
CA ALA A 83 -1.93 18.25 -13.42
C ALA A 83 -1.44 16.80 -13.58
N ALA A 84 -0.15 16.59 -13.88
CA ALA A 84 0.45 15.25 -13.97
C ALA A 84 0.33 14.46 -12.65
N VAL A 85 0.53 15.12 -11.50
CA VAL A 85 0.35 14.52 -10.18
C VAL A 85 -1.12 14.20 -9.94
N THR A 86 -2.02 15.16 -10.23
CA THR A 86 -3.47 14.96 -10.05
C THR A 86 -3.98 13.78 -10.89
N THR A 87 -3.54 13.65 -12.15
CA THR A 87 -3.87 12.51 -13.01
C THR A 87 -3.35 11.20 -12.45
N ALA A 88 -2.11 11.15 -11.94
CA ALA A 88 -1.57 9.93 -11.35
C ALA A 88 -2.37 9.49 -10.10
N VAL A 89 -2.73 10.43 -9.22
CA VAL A 89 -3.57 10.15 -8.05
C VAL A 89 -4.95 9.63 -8.47
N GLN A 90 -5.57 10.23 -9.48
CA GLN A 90 -6.87 9.79 -10.00
C GLN A 90 -6.81 8.38 -10.62
N GLU A 91 -5.75 8.06 -11.37
CA GLU A 91 -5.57 6.72 -11.94
C GLU A 91 -5.34 5.66 -10.85
N LEU A 92 -4.58 5.98 -9.80
CA LEU A 92 -4.39 5.11 -8.65
C LEU A 92 -5.71 4.88 -7.89
N LEU A 93 -6.50 5.94 -7.67
CA LEU A 93 -7.83 5.84 -7.06
C LEU A 93 -8.76 4.95 -7.90
N ARG A 94 -8.80 5.17 -9.21
CA ARG A 94 -9.59 4.36 -10.15
C ARG A 94 -9.17 2.90 -10.12
N LEU A 95 -7.86 2.62 -10.03
CA LEU A 95 -7.33 1.27 -9.91
C LEU A 95 -7.79 0.59 -8.62
N ALA A 96 -7.70 1.28 -7.47
CA ALA A 96 -8.15 0.76 -6.18
C ALA A 96 -9.66 0.48 -6.18
N GLN A 97 -10.47 1.39 -6.73
CA GLN A 97 -11.93 1.21 -6.83
C GLN A 97 -12.34 0.07 -7.77
N ALA A 98 -11.64 -0.11 -8.88
CA ALA A 98 -11.90 -1.20 -9.82
C ALA A 98 -11.50 -2.58 -9.28
N HIS A 99 -10.61 -2.62 -8.29
CA HIS A 99 -10.04 -3.83 -7.73
C HIS A 99 -10.08 -3.81 -6.18
N PRO A 100 -11.27 -3.92 -5.56
CA PRO A 100 -11.43 -3.81 -4.11
C PRO A 100 -10.70 -4.91 -3.31
N ALA A 101 -10.41 -6.06 -3.94
CA ALA A 101 -9.60 -7.14 -3.37
C ALA A 101 -8.11 -7.09 -3.78
N GLY A 102 -7.70 -6.05 -4.51
CA GLY A 102 -6.38 -5.94 -5.11
C GLY A 102 -6.37 -6.31 -6.61
N PRO A 103 -5.51 -5.68 -7.43
CA PRO A 103 -5.40 -5.99 -8.85
C PRO A 103 -4.67 -7.33 -9.07
N PRO A 104 -4.92 -8.02 -10.19
CA PRO A 104 -4.17 -9.23 -10.54
C PRO A 104 -2.68 -8.94 -10.69
N THR A 105 -1.85 -9.82 -10.14
CA THR A 105 -0.39 -9.75 -10.15
C THR A 105 0.22 -10.60 -11.25
N LEU A 106 1.42 -10.23 -11.68
CA LEU A 106 2.20 -11.00 -12.64
C LEU A 106 2.72 -12.28 -12.01
N ASP A 107 2.57 -13.36 -12.75
CA ASP A 107 3.22 -14.62 -12.43
C ASP A 107 4.64 -14.69 -13.03
N PRO A 108 5.68 -14.89 -12.21
CA PRO A 108 7.05 -14.89 -12.73
C PRO A 108 7.30 -16.03 -13.74
N VAL A 109 6.61 -17.16 -13.62
CA VAL A 109 6.82 -18.32 -14.51
C VAL A 109 5.92 -18.24 -15.72
N ASN A 110 4.62 -18.03 -15.51
CA ASN A 110 3.61 -18.08 -16.56
C ASN A 110 3.58 -16.80 -17.40
N ASP A 111 3.73 -15.62 -16.79
CA ASP A 111 3.62 -14.34 -17.51
C ASP A 111 4.98 -13.83 -17.98
N LEU A 112 5.99 -13.91 -17.09
CA LEU A 112 7.34 -13.42 -17.40
C LEU A 112 8.26 -14.47 -18.00
N GLN A 113 7.81 -15.74 -18.07
CA GLN A 113 8.56 -16.85 -18.67
C GLN A 113 9.95 -17.05 -18.03
N LEU A 114 10.08 -16.74 -16.74
CA LEU A 114 11.32 -16.95 -15.98
C LEU A 114 11.47 -18.44 -15.68
N LYS A 115 12.60 -19.00 -16.11
CA LYS A 115 12.91 -20.44 -16.02
C LYS A 115 13.97 -20.77 -14.98
N ASP A 116 14.47 -19.77 -14.29
CA ASP A 116 15.44 -19.98 -13.23
C ASP A 116 14.82 -20.84 -12.12
N MET A 117 15.54 -21.89 -11.73
CA MET A 117 15.04 -22.88 -10.78
C MET A 117 14.66 -22.23 -9.43
N SER A 118 15.47 -21.27 -8.95
CA SER A 118 15.22 -20.60 -7.69
C SER A 118 13.95 -19.75 -7.72
N VAL A 119 13.64 -19.17 -8.88
CA VAL A 119 12.41 -18.39 -9.11
C VAL A 119 11.19 -19.30 -9.15
N VAL A 120 11.26 -20.42 -9.86
CA VAL A 120 10.16 -21.40 -9.94
C VAL A 120 9.85 -21.97 -8.56
N GLU A 121 10.88 -22.43 -7.84
CA GLU A 121 10.71 -22.94 -6.48
C GLU A 121 10.19 -21.88 -5.51
N GLY A 122 10.71 -20.66 -5.60
CA GLY A 122 10.25 -19.52 -4.81
C GLY A 122 8.76 -19.22 -5.03
N GLY A 123 8.33 -19.19 -6.29
CA GLY A 123 6.92 -18.98 -6.65
C GLY A 123 6.01 -20.10 -6.14
N LEU A 124 6.43 -21.36 -6.24
CA LEU A 124 5.66 -22.49 -5.69
C LEU A 124 5.53 -22.40 -4.16
N ARG A 125 6.61 -22.05 -3.46
CA ARG A 125 6.58 -21.85 -2.00
C ARG A 125 5.65 -20.70 -1.60
N ALA A 126 5.70 -19.57 -2.31
CA ALA A 126 4.84 -18.42 -2.04
C ALA A 126 3.35 -18.76 -2.19
N ARG A 127 2.95 -19.39 -3.30
CA ARG A 127 1.56 -19.85 -3.51
C ARG A 127 1.12 -20.83 -2.44
N LYS A 128 2.00 -21.76 -2.05
CA LYS A 128 1.66 -22.72 -0.99
C LYS A 128 1.44 -22.03 0.34
N LEU A 129 2.24 -20.99 0.65
CA LEU A 129 2.08 -20.19 1.85
C LEU A 129 0.77 -19.40 1.83
N GLU A 130 0.40 -18.80 0.69
CA GLU A 130 -0.88 -18.10 0.52
C GLU A 130 -2.08 -19.03 0.82
N GLU A 131 -2.08 -20.26 0.29
CA GLU A 131 -3.11 -21.27 0.59
C GLU A 131 -3.19 -21.59 2.09
N LEU A 132 -2.05 -21.70 2.76
CA LEU A 132 -2.00 -22.01 4.20
C LEU A 132 -2.50 -20.84 5.05
N ILE A 133 -2.19 -19.60 4.66
CA ILE A 133 -2.63 -18.39 5.38
C ILE A 133 -4.15 -18.24 5.28
N GLN A 134 -4.77 -18.56 4.14
CA GLN A 134 -6.23 -18.52 3.99
C GLN A 134 -6.96 -19.46 4.97
N GLY A 135 -6.34 -20.58 5.35
CA GLY A 135 -6.87 -21.51 6.35
C GLY A 135 -6.48 -21.18 7.80
N ALA A 136 -5.65 -20.16 8.03
CA ALA A 136 -5.14 -19.85 9.35
C ALA A 136 -6.18 -19.13 10.21
N GLN A 137 -6.49 -19.67 11.39
CA GLN A 137 -7.45 -19.05 12.32
C GLN A 137 -6.80 -18.03 13.25
N CYS A 138 -5.47 -18.01 13.34
CA CYS A 138 -4.73 -17.17 14.28
C CYS A 138 -4.83 -15.66 13.95
N VAL A 139 -5.10 -15.32 12.68
CA VAL A 139 -5.29 -13.95 12.18
C VAL A 139 -6.49 -13.25 12.81
N HIS A 140 -7.50 -14.01 13.25
CA HIS A 140 -8.68 -13.48 13.94
C HIS A 140 -8.45 -13.26 15.44
N SER A 141 -7.29 -13.66 15.97
CA SER A 141 -6.97 -13.43 17.37
C SER A 141 -6.75 -11.93 17.60
N PRO A 142 -7.38 -11.33 18.62
CA PRO A 142 -7.09 -9.93 18.99
C PRO A 142 -5.64 -9.74 19.46
N ARG A 143 -4.91 -10.84 19.70
CA ARG A 143 -3.48 -10.82 20.01
C ARG A 143 -2.59 -10.87 18.77
N PHE A 144 -3.11 -11.13 17.57
CA PHE A 144 -2.30 -11.30 16.36
C PHE A 144 -1.32 -10.14 16.10
N PRO A 145 -1.72 -8.85 16.23
CA PRO A 145 -0.79 -7.73 16.05
C PRO A 145 0.23 -7.57 17.19
N ALA A 146 -0.06 -8.16 18.35
CA ALA A 146 0.67 -7.96 19.60
C ALA A 146 1.49 -9.20 20.04
N GLN A 147 1.45 -10.31 19.29
CA GLN A 147 2.29 -11.46 19.58
C GLN A 147 3.69 -11.18 19.04
N PRO A 148 4.71 -11.02 19.90
CA PRO A 148 6.08 -11.05 19.41
C PRO A 148 6.32 -12.40 18.73
N LEU A 149 7.13 -12.41 17.66
CA LEU A 149 7.61 -13.59 16.91
C LEU A 149 8.47 -14.53 17.78
N SER A 150 8.04 -14.86 19.00
CA SER A 150 8.79 -15.62 20.00
C SER A 150 8.65 -17.13 19.84
N SER A 151 8.03 -17.62 18.77
CA SER A 151 7.72 -19.05 18.61
C SER A 151 8.00 -19.61 17.21
N VAL A 152 9.05 -19.14 16.53
CA VAL A 152 9.65 -19.95 15.46
C VAL A 152 10.73 -20.81 16.11
N HIS A 153 10.33 -21.97 16.65
CA HIS A 153 11.29 -22.99 17.03
C HIS A 153 11.89 -23.58 15.74
N PRO A 154 13.22 -23.57 15.56
CA PRO A 154 13.85 -24.30 14.48
C PRO A 154 13.71 -25.79 14.78
N TYR A 155 13.05 -26.51 13.87
CA TYR A 155 13.23 -27.96 13.73
C TYR A 155 14.21 -28.21 12.58
#